data_AF-A0A521JQD5-F1
#
_entry.id   AF-A0A521JQD5-F1
#
_cell.length_a   1.000
_cell.length_b   1.000
_cell.length_c   1.000
_cell.angle_alpha   90.00
_cell.angle_beta   90.00
_cell.angle_gamma   90.00
#
_symmetry.space_group_name_H-M   'P 1'
#
loop_
_entity.id
_entity.type
_entity.pdbx_description
1 polymer ?
#
loop_
_entity_poly.entity_id
_entity_poly.type
_entity_poly.pdbx_seq_one_letter_code
_entity_poly.pdbx_strand_id
1 'polypeptide(L)'
;TLGSSFMPSANHAGGLRYHGMSPILSRLYHDGYMEAVAVEQTRVFEAAVLFAKQETILPAPESAHAIRAAIDEAIICRETGEAKTILFGLTGTGYFDMTAYNAYLTNTMKDYIPSDEDLLKGFEQLPRVEI
;
A
#
# COMPACT_ATOMS: atom_id res chain seq x y z
N THR A 1 6.52 -13.23 -4.12
CA THR A 1 5.46 -13.77 -3.25
C THR A 1 6.02 -13.93 -1.85
N LEU A 2 5.21 -13.72 -0.82
CA LEU A 2 5.55 -13.94 0.60
C LEU A 2 5.29 -15.38 1.08
N GLY A 3 4.79 -16.25 0.18
CA GLY A 3 4.34 -17.60 0.53
C GLY A 3 2.86 -17.62 0.90
N SER A 4 2.12 -18.65 0.49
CA SER A 4 0.66 -18.71 0.68
C SER A 4 0.22 -18.86 2.14
N SER A 5 1.15 -19.23 3.02
CA SER A 5 0.98 -19.32 4.46
C SER A 5 1.31 -18.00 5.18
N PHE A 6 1.78 -16.97 4.48
CA PHE A 6 2.04 -15.66 5.07
C PHE A 6 0.75 -15.05 5.62
N MET A 7 0.83 -14.58 6.87
CA MET A 7 -0.26 -13.90 7.56
C MET A 7 0.18 -12.48 7.93
N PRO A 8 -0.53 -11.44 7.47
CA PRO A 8 -0.25 -10.07 7.90
C PRO A 8 -0.55 -9.91 9.40
N SER A 9 0.02 -8.87 10.01
CA SER A 9 -0.20 -8.60 11.42
C SER A 9 -1.67 -8.35 11.74
N ALA A 10 -2.11 -8.74 12.94
CA ALA A 10 -3.50 -8.63 13.35
C ALA A 10 -4.00 -7.17 13.45
N ASN A 11 -3.09 -6.21 13.59
CA ASN A 11 -3.37 -4.77 13.61
C ASN A 11 -3.32 -4.11 12.22
N HIS A 12 -3.16 -4.90 11.14
CA HIS A 12 -3.10 -4.38 9.78
C HIS A 12 -4.50 -4.03 9.26
N ALA A 13 -4.76 -2.73 9.09
CA ALA A 13 -6.05 -2.21 8.66
C ALA A 13 -6.00 -1.53 7.28
N GLY A 14 -4.83 -1.50 6.63
CA GLY A 14 -4.62 -0.89 5.32
C GLY A 14 -5.15 -1.71 4.12
N GLY A 15 -5.70 -2.91 4.34
CA GLY A 15 -6.08 -3.79 3.24
C GLY A 15 -4.87 -4.46 2.56
N LEU A 16 -4.95 -4.79 1.27
CA LEU A 16 -3.83 -5.37 0.48
C LEU A 16 -3.11 -6.57 1.15
N ARG A 17 -3.88 -7.47 1.77
CA ARG A 17 -3.36 -8.59 2.57
C ARG A 17 -2.85 -9.79 1.77
N TYR A 18 -3.00 -9.76 0.45
CA TYR A 18 -2.63 -10.88 -0.39
C TYR A 18 -1.10 -11.03 -0.45
N HIS A 19 -0.61 -12.26 -0.26
CA HIS A 19 0.82 -12.57 -0.17
C HIS A 19 1.55 -12.52 -1.53
N GLY A 20 0.80 -12.47 -2.63
CA GLY A 20 1.33 -12.58 -3.99
C GLY A 20 1.07 -11.33 -4.83
N MET A 21 1.58 -11.38 -6.05
CA MET A 21 1.28 -10.41 -7.10
C MET A 21 0.96 -11.16 -8.39
N SER A 22 0.19 -10.54 -9.29
CA SER A 22 -0.07 -11.12 -10.62
C SER A 22 1.25 -11.52 -11.31
N PRO A 23 1.31 -12.67 -12.00
CA PRO A 23 2.50 -13.06 -12.77
C PRO A 23 2.91 -12.01 -13.82
N ILE A 24 1.93 -11.33 -14.44
CA ILE A 24 2.17 -10.30 -15.45
C ILE A 24 2.85 -9.09 -14.80
N LEU A 25 2.31 -8.60 -13.68
CA LEU A 25 2.90 -7.47 -12.94
C LEU A 25 4.29 -7.82 -12.40
N SER A 26 4.44 -9.05 -11.88
CA SER A 26 5.74 -9.54 -11.38
C SER A 26 6.79 -9.54 -12.50
N ARG A 27 6.41 -9.96 -13.71
CA ARG A 27 7.32 -9.95 -14.86
C ARG A 27 7.69 -8.53 -15.29
N LEU A 28 6.72 -7.61 -15.38
CA LEU A 28 6.99 -6.20 -15.71
C LEU A 28 7.95 -5.55 -14.71
N TYR A 29 7.79 -5.85 -13.42
CA TYR A 29 8.71 -5.36 -12.38
C TYR A 29 10.12 -5.94 -12.55
N HIS A 30 10.25 -7.26 -12.73
CA HIS A 30 11.55 -7.90 -12.93
C HIS A 30 12.28 -7.44 -14.20
N ASP A 31 11.53 -7.11 -15.25
CA ASP A 31 12.08 -6.60 -16.51
C ASP A 31 12.39 -5.09 -16.46
N GLY A 32 12.11 -4.40 -15.34
CA GLY A 32 12.39 -2.97 -15.17
C GLY A 32 11.40 -2.02 -15.84
N TYR A 33 10.21 -2.51 -16.22
CA TYR A 33 9.14 -1.68 -16.82
C TYR A 33 8.24 -0.99 -15.79
N MET A 34 8.35 -1.36 -14.51
CA MET A 34 7.62 -0.73 -13.42
C MET A 34 8.44 -0.70 -12.14
N GLU A 35 8.18 0.30 -11.31
CA GLU A 35 8.69 0.39 -9.95
C GLU A 35 7.63 -0.10 -8.96
N ALA A 36 8.07 -0.47 -7.76
CA ALA A 36 7.18 -0.88 -6.68
C ALA A 36 7.58 -0.14 -5.40
N VAL A 37 6.57 0.35 -4.68
CA VAL A 37 6.74 1.04 -3.40
C VAL A 37 5.88 0.36 -2.35
N ALA A 38 6.33 0.44 -1.10
CA ALA A 38 5.57 0.04 0.08
C ALA A 38 5.46 1.25 1.00
N VAL A 39 4.30 1.44 1.61
CA VAL A 39 4.01 2.57 2.50
C VAL A 39 3.38 2.06 3.79
N GLU A 40 3.69 2.69 4.92
CA GLU A 40 3.14 2.31 6.20
C GLU A 40 1.66 2.69 6.33
N GLN A 41 0.87 1.91 7.08
CA GLN A 41 -0.58 2.14 7.15
C GLN A 41 -0.93 3.50 7.76
N THR A 42 -0.15 4.01 8.72
CA THR A 42 -0.40 5.36 9.26
C THR A 42 -0.25 6.45 8.19
N ARG A 43 0.71 6.30 7.27
CA ARG A 43 0.93 7.22 6.14
C ARG A 43 -0.15 7.10 5.08
N VAL A 44 -0.68 5.89 4.88
CA VAL A 44 -1.85 5.64 4.02
C VAL A 44 -3.07 6.38 4.56
N PHE A 45 -3.38 6.25 5.86
CA PHE A 45 -4.53 6.92 6.45
C PHE A 45 -4.36 8.44 6.58
N GLU A 46 -3.14 8.94 6.76
CA GLU A 46 -2.81 10.37 6.64
C GLU A 46 -3.23 10.91 5.26
N ALA A 47 -2.81 10.23 4.20
CA ALA A 47 -3.17 10.57 2.83
C ALA A 47 -4.68 10.47 2.59
N ALA A 48 -5.32 9.42 3.09
CA ALA A 48 -6.75 9.18 2.95
C ALA A 48 -7.59 10.30 3.59
N VAL A 49 -7.23 10.72 4.81
CA VAL A 49 -7.92 11.81 5.52
C VAL A 49 -7.69 13.15 4.85
N LEU A 50 -6.47 13.41 4.37
CA LEU A 50 -6.18 14.62 3.59
C LEU A 50 -7.04 14.68 2.33
N PHE A 51 -7.03 13.61 1.53
CA PHE A 51 -7.78 13.51 0.28
C PHE A 51 -9.28 13.68 0.51
N ALA A 52 -9.85 13.02 1.53
CA ALA A 52 -11.27 13.16 1.85
C ALA A 52 -11.67 14.60 2.25
N LYS A 53 -10.77 15.34 2.90
CA LYS A 53 -11.02 16.74 3.28
C LYS A 53 -10.93 17.70 2.10
N GLN A 54 -10.06 17.43 1.12
CA GLN A 54 -9.85 18.32 -0.03
C GLN A 54 -10.80 17.99 -1.19
N GLU A 55 -10.99 16.70 -1.48
CA GLU A 55 -11.71 16.21 -2.66
C GLU A 55 -13.12 15.71 -2.33
N THR A 56 -13.52 15.69 -1.06
CA THR A 56 -14.85 15.27 -0.58
C THR A 56 -15.22 13.81 -0.87
N ILE A 57 -14.25 12.99 -1.26
CA ILE A 57 -14.41 11.55 -1.49
C ILE A 57 -13.69 10.78 -0.40
N LEU A 58 -14.37 9.85 0.27
CA LEU A 58 -13.76 8.95 1.25
C LEU A 58 -13.19 7.71 0.53
N PRO A 59 -11.85 7.60 0.34
CA PRO A 59 -11.28 6.48 -0.40
C PRO A 59 -11.27 5.18 0.43
N ALA A 60 -11.26 4.02 -0.22
CA ALA A 60 -10.93 2.77 0.47
C ALA A 60 -9.47 2.81 0.97
N PRO A 61 -9.11 2.13 2.09
CA PRO A 61 -7.72 2.02 2.55
C PRO A 61 -6.78 1.49 1.46
N GLU A 62 -7.22 0.55 0.62
CA GLU A 62 -6.46 0.05 -0.53
C GLU A 62 -6.16 1.15 -1.55
N SER A 63 -7.17 1.98 -1.88
CA SER A 63 -6.99 3.11 -2.81
C SER A 63 -6.07 4.19 -2.22
N ALA A 64 -6.09 4.36 -0.91
CA ALA A 64 -5.28 5.35 -0.22
C ALA A 64 -3.76 5.09 -0.34
N HIS A 65 -3.33 3.86 -0.67
CA HIS A 65 -1.94 3.56 -1.02
C HIS A 65 -1.52 4.29 -2.30
N ALA A 66 -2.37 4.26 -3.33
CA ALA A 66 -2.12 4.96 -4.59
C ALA A 66 -2.20 6.48 -4.42
N ILE A 67 -3.13 6.96 -3.59
CA ILE A 67 -3.24 8.39 -3.24
C ILE A 67 -1.97 8.85 -2.52
N ARG A 68 -1.42 8.05 -1.59
CA ARG A 68 -0.17 8.39 -0.90
C ARG A 68 0.98 8.56 -1.88
N ALA A 69 1.19 7.57 -2.74
CA ALA A 69 2.24 7.65 -3.77
C ALA A 69 2.04 8.84 -4.72
N ALA A 70 0.80 9.14 -5.11
CA ALA A 70 0.50 10.30 -5.95
C ALA A 70 0.81 11.64 -5.26
N ILE A 71 0.57 11.75 -3.96
CA ILE A 71 0.96 12.93 -3.16
C ILE A 71 2.48 13.06 -3.11
N ASP A 72 3.20 11.95 -2.92
CA ASP A 72 4.67 11.93 -2.89
C ASP A 72 5.26 12.42 -4.22
N GLU A 73 4.76 11.91 -5.34
CA GLU A 73 5.15 12.38 -6.68
C GLU A 73 4.81 13.86 -6.90
N ALA A 74 3.67 14.34 -6.41
CA ALA A 74 3.29 15.74 -6.51
C ALA A 74 4.23 16.66 -5.69
N ILE A 75 4.70 16.18 -4.53
CA ILE A 75 5.70 16.89 -3.72
C ILE A 75 7.04 16.96 -4.46
N ILE A 76 7.49 15.86 -5.08
CA ILE A 76 8.71 15.84 -5.89
C ILE A 76 8.60 16.82 -7.06
N CYS A 77 7.46 16.84 -7.77
CA CYS A 77 7.21 17.79 -8.85
C CYS A 77 7.30 19.25 -8.37
N ARG A 78 6.74 19.55 -7.19
CA ARG A 78 6.83 20.89 -6.58
C ARG A 78 8.27 21.27 -6.22
N GLU A 79 9.06 20.34 -5.68
CA GLU A 79 10.45 20.59 -5.24
C GLU A 79 11.41 20.72 -6.42
N THR A 80 11.18 19.96 -7.49
CA THR A 80 11.98 20.00 -8.72
C THR A 80 11.53 21.11 -9.68
N GLY A 81 10.32 21.63 -9.51
CA GLY A 81 9.70 22.60 -10.42
C GLY A 81 9.21 21.99 -11.73
N GLU A 82 9.18 20.66 -11.85
CA GLU A 82 8.73 19.95 -13.03
C GLU A 82 7.20 19.77 -13.01
N ALA A 83 6.52 20.18 -14.08
CA ALA A 83 5.08 19.97 -14.22
C ALA A 83 4.81 18.59 -14.84
N LYS A 84 4.14 17.71 -14.08
CA LYS A 84 3.69 16.38 -14.55
C LYS A 84 2.20 16.18 -14.36
N THR A 85 1.62 15.31 -15.18
CA THR A 85 0.28 14.77 -14.96
C THR A 85 0.40 13.44 -14.23
N ILE A 86 -0.18 13.34 -13.05
CA ILE A 86 -0.18 12.12 -12.22
C ILE A 86 -1.55 11.45 -12.35
N LEU A 87 -1.56 10.20 -12.82
CA LEU A 87 -2.74 9.36 -12.87
C LEU A 87 -2.61 8.27 -11.80
N PHE A 88 -3.63 8.12 -10.95
CA PHE A 88 -3.67 7.08 -9.92
C PHE A 88 -5.03 6.41 -9.86
N GLY A 89 -5.08 5.19 -9.31
CA GLY A 89 -6.29 4.41 -9.18
C GLY A 89 -7.05 4.69 -7.88
N LEU A 90 -8.20 5.36 -7.98
CA LEU A 90 -9.22 5.37 -6.92
C LEU A 90 -10.14 4.16 -7.10
N THR A 91 -9.73 3.03 -6.54
CA THR A 91 -10.33 1.71 -6.80
C THR A 91 -11.59 1.41 -6.00
N GLY A 92 -11.88 2.16 -4.94
CA GLY A 92 -13.05 1.93 -4.08
C GLY A 92 -13.31 3.06 -3.08
N THR A 93 -14.40 2.91 -2.34
CA THR A 93 -14.85 3.84 -1.30
C THR A 93 -14.64 3.25 0.10
N GLY A 94 -14.33 4.11 1.07
CA GLY A 94 -14.04 3.74 2.46
C GLY A 94 -15.24 3.69 3.40
N TYR A 95 -16.48 3.76 2.89
CA TYR A 95 -17.69 3.82 3.72
C TYR A 95 -17.83 2.67 4.72
N PHE A 96 -17.27 1.50 4.41
CA PHE A 96 -17.32 0.31 5.27
C PHE A 96 -16.04 0.10 6.08
N ASP A 97 -15.05 0.99 5.94
CA ASP A 97 -13.74 0.92 6.60
C ASP A 97 -13.63 1.90 7.78
N MET A 98 -14.77 2.38 8.29
CA MET A 98 -14.84 3.42 9.33
C MET A 98 -14.13 3.03 10.62
N THR A 99 -14.04 1.74 10.95
CA THR A 99 -13.28 1.25 12.11
C THR A 99 -11.78 1.56 11.96
N ALA A 100 -11.23 1.39 10.76
CA ALA A 100 -9.82 1.66 10.49
C ALA A 100 -9.54 3.18 10.49
N TYR A 101 -10.44 3.97 9.89
CA TYR A 101 -10.39 5.43 9.98
C TYR A 101 -10.44 5.92 11.43
N ASN A 102 -11.35 5.36 12.24
CA ASN A 102 -11.44 5.70 13.66
C ASN A 102 -10.15 5.33 14.41
N ALA A 103 -9.54 4.18 14.12
CA ALA A 103 -8.27 3.79 14.73
C ALA A 103 -7.14 4.79 14.42
N TYR A 104 -7.08 5.29 13.18
CA TYR A 104 -6.15 6.35 12.80
C TYR A 104 -6.47 7.66 13.54
N LEU A 105 -7.71 8.15 13.48
CA LEU A 105 -8.12 9.43 14.08
C LEU A 105 -7.99 9.46 15.60
N THR A 106 -8.08 8.31 16.26
CA THR A 106 -7.87 8.15 17.71
C THR A 106 -6.44 7.83 18.10
N ASN A 107 -5.50 7.82 17.15
CA ASN A 107 -4.08 7.49 17.35
C ASN A 107 -3.85 6.10 17.97
N THR A 108 -4.73 5.14 17.70
CA THR A 108 -4.61 3.75 18.16
C THR A 108 -4.03 2.81 17.10
N MET A 109 -4.01 3.24 15.84
CA MET A 109 -3.32 2.57 14.74
C MET A 109 -1.79 2.59 14.95
N LYS A 110 -1.13 1.46 14.65
CA LYS A 110 0.32 1.31 14.76
C LYS A 110 0.86 0.59 13.55
N ASP A 111 2.01 1.04 13.05
CA ASP A 111 2.69 0.32 11.99
C ASP A 111 3.43 -0.90 12.54
N TYR A 112 3.42 -1.97 11.75
CA TYR A 112 4.24 -3.14 11.97
C TYR A 112 4.83 -3.54 10.63
N ILE A 113 6.16 -3.46 10.55
CA ILE A 113 6.92 -3.88 9.38
C ILE A 113 7.44 -5.28 9.68
N PRO A 114 7.08 -6.31 8.90
CA PRO A 114 7.59 -7.66 9.10
C PRO A 114 9.13 -7.67 9.08
N SER A 115 9.73 -8.38 10.02
CA SER A 115 11.17 -8.61 10.00
C SER A 115 11.56 -9.65 8.95
N ASP A 116 12.84 -9.71 8.57
CA ASP A 116 13.34 -10.76 7.68
C ASP A 116 13.03 -12.17 8.25
N GLU A 117 13.13 -12.36 9.57
CA GLU A 117 12.76 -13.61 10.23
C GLU A 117 11.29 -13.97 10.09
N ASP A 118 10.39 -12.98 10.08
CA ASP A 118 8.96 -13.20 9.87
C ASP A 118 8.66 -13.61 8.43
N LEU A 119 9.38 -13.02 7.47
CA LEU A 119 9.24 -13.33 6.04
C LEU A 119 9.84 -14.69 5.68
N LEU A 120 10.98 -15.06 6.28
CA LEU A 120 11.67 -16.32 6.04
C LEU A 120 10.77 -17.54 6.24
N LYS A 121 9.91 -17.51 7.27
CA LYS A 121 8.93 -18.59 7.55
C LYS A 121 8.04 -18.90 6.35
N GLY A 122 7.66 -17.89 5.58
CA GLY A 122 6.87 -18.04 4.35
C GLY A 122 7.74 -18.47 3.16
N PHE A 123 8.95 -17.90 3.04
CA PHE A 123 9.87 -18.23 1.95
C PHE A 123 10.38 -19.67 1.98
N GLU A 124 10.62 -20.24 3.16
CA GLU A 124 11.09 -21.63 3.32
C GLU A 124 10.09 -22.67 2.79
N GLN A 125 8.82 -22.30 2.68
CA GLN A 125 7.75 -23.17 2.18
C GLN A 125 7.54 -23.05 0.66
N LEU A 126 8.25 -22.15 -0.01
CA LEU A 126 8.13 -21.96 -1.46
C LEU A 126 8.70 -23.17 -2.21
N PRO A 127 8.07 -23.58 -3.32
CA PRO A 127 8.62 -24.62 -4.17
C PRO A 127 9.96 -24.15 -4.75
N ARG A 128 10.96 -25.03 -4.74
CA ARG A 128 12.23 -24.77 -5.43
C ARG A 128 12.01 -25.00 -6.91
N VAL A 129 12.16 -23.93 -7.69
CA VAL A 129 12.03 -23.97 -9.15
C VAL A 129 13.40 -23.65 -9.73
N GLU A 130 13.87 -24.48 -10.66
CA GLU A 130 15.05 -24.14 -11.46
C GLU A 130 14.64 -23.05 -12.46
N ILE A 131 15.38 -21.94 -12.48
CA ILE A 131 15.17 -20.79 -13.38
C ILE A 131 16.20 -20.87 -14.50
#